data_AF-C4XJ11-F1
#
_entry.id   AF-C4XJ11-F1
#
_cell.length_a   1.000
_cell.length_b   1.000
_cell.length_c   1.000
_cell.angle_alpha   90.00
_cell.angle_beta   90.00
_cell.angle_gamma   90.00
#
_symmetry.space_group_name_H-M   'P 1'
#
loop_
_entity.id
_entity.type
_entity.pdbx_description
1 polymer ?
#
loop_
_entity_poly.entity_id
_entity_poly.type
_entity_poly.pdbx_seq_one_letter_code
_entity_poly.pdbx_strand_id
1 'polypeptide(L)'
;MAFQAPGHIFRTRAGQYPETGGSLLYVILAITLLAALSASVAKFYSSTLSTSLAGVQDIRAYYLALSGLNFWSAGKTGTYSLTGGTFTLAQSGPDAQGFYTVTSLGRTADNANCRLTAKRQSTKPITFDDDIKDFILPVFGKTANSKYAVLVFDKDMPDAQSGWSEAEWATLWTANANRYAGGWVRLGGNATDTNGAIWYGGDYGACSATPCQSGACRDGACTLGKGLRAFFRFTFSCYDGSVDSTSCADGYTFAVISAGNNAATASGGPASGSLGELLGYAGPGPSGTGIAPPKLAVEVDTYPNKGNGKETETGNRHDAGNENHVAVVYWGDDFGRNASYDDNAHGVGDNPTAGSTGYVAKAKAASGPNWLEDGEAHALRLELHRTGEGAASGTYRVKVWVDPKASGRDDVTADYAAESPLLDHTTTLAGRYNTGLDVIRFGWTEGTGGAVQTVAVYDFSLDFRR
;
A
#
# COMPACT_ATOMS: atom_id res chain seq x y z
N MET A 1 86.26 -24.46 68.23
CA MET A 1 85.47 -23.61 67.34
C MET A 1 85.06 -24.45 66.15
N ALA A 2 83.76 -24.74 66.06
CA ALA A 2 83.18 -25.62 65.06
C ALA A 2 82.84 -24.83 63.80
N PHE A 3 83.09 -25.41 62.62
CA PHE A 3 82.50 -24.95 61.36
C PHE A 3 81.77 -26.12 60.71
N GLN A 4 80.50 -25.87 60.45
CA GLN A 4 79.44 -26.79 60.08
C GLN A 4 79.32 -26.84 58.54
N ALA A 5 79.07 -28.02 58.00
CA ALA A 5 78.93 -28.29 56.57
C ALA A 5 77.62 -27.73 55.97
N PRO A 6 77.57 -27.38 54.68
CA PRO A 6 76.32 -27.25 53.95
C PRO A 6 76.02 -28.48 53.08
N GLY A 7 74.80 -29.01 53.23
CA GLY A 7 74.24 -30.08 52.43
C GLY A 7 73.83 -29.61 51.02
N HIS A 8 74.05 -30.50 50.05
CA HIS A 8 73.62 -30.32 48.66
C HIS A 8 72.10 -30.55 48.53
N ILE A 9 71.39 -29.51 48.10
CA ILE A 9 69.97 -29.55 47.71
C ILE A 9 69.89 -29.84 46.20
N PHE A 10 69.30 -30.98 45.84
CA PHE A 10 68.91 -31.27 44.45
C PHE A 10 67.68 -30.42 44.07
N ARG A 11 67.83 -29.57 43.05
CA ARG A 11 66.75 -28.76 42.47
C ARG A 11 66.26 -29.45 41.18
N THR A 12 65.08 -30.04 41.22
CA THR A 12 64.37 -30.54 40.04
C THR A 12 63.91 -29.36 39.16
N ARG A 13 64.40 -29.27 37.92
CA ARG A 13 63.83 -28.39 36.89
C ARG A 13 62.64 -29.10 36.25
N ALA A 14 61.43 -28.62 36.52
CA ALA A 14 60.25 -28.92 35.73
C ALA A 14 60.32 -28.11 34.43
N GLY A 15 60.02 -28.75 33.30
CA GLY A 15 60.09 -28.18 31.97
C GLY A 15 59.06 -27.07 31.73
N GLN A 16 59.49 -26.03 31.02
CA GLN A 16 58.62 -25.05 30.38
C GLN A 16 58.58 -25.39 28.89
N TYR A 17 57.46 -25.93 28.42
CA TYR A 17 57.05 -25.81 27.02
C TYR A 17 56.28 -24.48 26.86
N PRO A 18 56.59 -23.64 25.87
CA PRO A 18 55.76 -22.51 25.53
C PRO A 18 54.61 -22.99 24.62
N GLU A 19 53.49 -23.40 25.20
CA GLU A 19 52.23 -23.52 24.46
C GLU A 19 51.47 -22.19 24.53
N THR A 20 51.78 -21.25 23.63
CA THR A 20 51.02 -19.99 23.51
C THR A 20 50.63 -19.65 22.06
N GLY A 21 50.46 -20.67 21.21
CA GLY A 21 49.90 -20.51 19.85
C GLY A 21 48.47 -20.99 19.69
N GLY A 22 48.03 -21.98 20.48
CA GLY A 22 46.73 -22.64 20.31
C GLY A 22 45.54 -21.79 20.80
N SER A 23 45.70 -21.05 21.89
CA SER A 23 44.60 -20.29 22.52
C SER A 23 44.05 -19.20 21.60
N LEU A 24 44.90 -18.51 20.84
CA LEU A 24 44.48 -17.47 19.90
C LEU A 24 43.67 -18.05 18.74
N LEU A 25 44.06 -19.23 18.24
CA LEU A 25 43.32 -19.94 17.19
C LEU A 25 41.92 -20.36 17.66
N TYR A 26 41.79 -20.82 18.91
CA TYR A 26 40.48 -21.14 19.49
C TYR A 26 39.60 -19.90 19.67
N VAL A 27 40.17 -18.75 20.04
CA VAL A 27 39.41 -17.49 20.16
C VAL A 27 38.93 -17.00 18.80
N ILE A 28 39.79 -17.04 17.77
CA ILE A 28 39.39 -16.65 16.41
C ILE A 28 38.29 -17.57 15.90
N LEU A 29 38.45 -18.90 16.03
CA LEU A 29 37.42 -19.86 15.64
C LEU A 29 36.10 -19.62 16.38
N ALA A 30 36.13 -19.35 17.69
CA ALA A 30 34.95 -19.07 18.49
C ALA A 30 34.23 -17.78 18.05
N ILE A 31 34.97 -16.70 17.78
CA ILE A 31 34.38 -15.44 17.30
C ILE A 31 33.79 -15.62 15.90
N THR A 32 34.46 -16.36 15.02
CA THR A 32 33.99 -16.61 13.65
C THR A 32 32.72 -17.49 13.66
N LEU A 33 32.68 -18.50 14.53
CA LEU A 33 31.49 -19.33 14.76
C LEU A 33 30.34 -18.51 15.36
N LEU A 34 30.61 -17.65 16.36
CA LEU A 34 29.58 -16.78 16.93
C LEU A 34 29.03 -15.81 15.88
N ALA A 35 29.89 -15.18 15.07
CA ALA A 35 29.48 -14.26 14.02
C ALA A 35 28.65 -14.96 12.94
N ALA A 36 29.04 -16.17 12.54
CA ALA A 36 28.27 -17.00 11.61
C ALA A 36 26.91 -17.41 12.22
N LEU A 37 26.89 -17.81 13.50
CA LEU A 37 25.66 -18.16 14.20
C LEU A 37 24.73 -16.94 14.33
N SER A 38 25.27 -15.76 14.65
CA SER A 38 24.51 -14.50 14.72
C SER A 38 23.95 -14.09 13.36
N ALA A 39 24.71 -14.24 12.27
CA ALA A 39 24.22 -13.98 10.91
C ALA A 39 23.16 -14.99 10.47
N SER A 40 23.30 -16.27 10.86
CA SER A 40 22.27 -17.29 10.63
C SER A 40 21.02 -17.02 11.45
N VAL A 41 21.14 -16.68 12.73
CA VAL A 41 20.01 -16.30 13.58
C VAL A 41 19.31 -15.06 13.02
N ALA A 42 20.04 -14.03 12.57
CA ALA A 42 19.46 -12.86 11.91
C ALA A 42 18.69 -13.21 10.61
N LYS A 43 19.09 -14.26 9.89
CA LYS A 43 18.34 -14.78 8.73
C LYS A 43 17.10 -15.61 9.13
N PHE A 44 17.08 -16.19 10.33
CA PHE A 44 15.93 -16.93 10.88
C PHE A 44 14.97 -16.04 11.68
N TYR A 45 15.38 -14.86 12.11
CA TYR A 45 14.50 -13.74 12.49
C TYR A 45 13.83 -13.21 11.21
N SER A 46 12.94 -14.02 10.63
CA SER A 46 12.27 -13.71 9.37
C SER A 46 11.30 -12.54 9.55
N SER A 47 11.08 -11.81 8.46
CA SER A 47 10.00 -10.84 8.27
C SER A 47 8.66 -11.34 8.81
N THR A 48 8.38 -12.64 8.79
CA THR A 48 7.16 -13.25 9.34
C THR A 48 6.97 -13.04 10.84
N LEU A 49 8.04 -13.07 11.65
CA LEU A 49 7.98 -12.78 13.08
C LEU A 49 7.80 -11.28 13.34
N SER A 50 8.44 -10.43 12.52
CA SER A 50 8.24 -8.97 12.57
C SER A 50 6.84 -8.56 12.12
N THR A 51 6.29 -9.17 11.07
CA THR A 51 4.91 -9.00 10.60
C THR A 51 3.91 -9.56 11.60
N SER A 52 4.22 -10.68 12.26
CA SER A 52 3.40 -11.23 13.35
C SER A 52 3.39 -10.29 14.54
N LEU A 53 4.54 -9.71 14.93
CA LEU A 53 4.62 -8.78 16.04
C LEU A 53 3.94 -7.44 15.71
N ALA A 54 4.16 -6.90 14.50
CA ALA A 54 3.48 -5.72 13.98
C ALA A 54 1.95 -5.94 13.91
N GLY A 55 1.51 -7.10 13.40
CA GLY A 55 0.11 -7.50 13.38
C GLY A 55 -0.50 -7.62 14.78
N VAL A 56 0.23 -8.16 15.76
CA VAL A 56 -0.21 -8.21 17.16
C VAL A 56 -0.31 -6.81 17.77
N GLN A 57 0.61 -5.91 17.46
CA GLN A 57 0.56 -4.53 17.97
C GLN A 57 -0.53 -3.70 17.29
N ASP A 58 -0.81 -3.93 16.00
CA ASP A 58 -1.94 -3.35 15.28
C ASP A 58 -3.28 -3.83 15.86
N ILE A 59 -3.39 -5.14 16.13
CA ILE A 59 -4.57 -5.72 16.80
C ILE A 59 -4.75 -5.12 18.20
N ARG A 60 -3.67 -4.92 18.95
CA ARG A 60 -3.71 -4.24 20.25
C ARG A 60 -4.14 -2.78 20.12
N ALA A 61 -3.59 -2.04 19.17
CA ALA A 61 -4.00 -0.66 18.90
C ALA A 61 -5.48 -0.59 18.50
N TYR A 62 -5.97 -1.53 17.70
CA TYR A 62 -7.38 -1.68 17.35
C TYR A 62 -8.25 -1.93 18.58
N TYR A 63 -7.90 -2.90 19.44
CA TYR A 63 -8.66 -3.16 20.65
C TYR A 63 -8.58 -2.01 21.66
N LEU A 64 -7.48 -1.25 21.70
CA LEU A 64 -7.40 -0.01 22.49
C LEU A 64 -8.34 1.07 21.94
N ALA A 65 -8.41 1.24 20.63
CA ALA A 65 -9.34 2.16 19.99
C ALA A 65 -10.80 1.73 20.20
N LEU A 66 -11.09 0.42 20.09
CA LEU A 66 -12.41 -0.14 20.38
C LEU A 66 -12.78 0.03 21.85
N SER A 67 -11.84 -0.19 22.76
CA SER A 67 -12.02 0.06 24.20
C SER A 67 -12.35 1.53 24.46
N GLY A 68 -11.70 2.46 23.74
CA GLY A 68 -12.02 3.87 23.84
C GLY A 68 -13.42 4.20 23.33
N LEU A 69 -13.82 3.65 22.18
CA LEU A 69 -15.20 3.79 21.71
C LEU A 69 -16.21 3.25 22.72
N ASN A 70 -15.88 2.15 23.40
CA ASN A 70 -16.73 1.55 24.43
C ASN A 70 -16.79 2.40 25.71
N PHE A 71 -15.67 3.02 26.07
CA PHE A 71 -15.56 3.90 27.24
C PHE A 71 -16.24 5.27 27.05
N TRP A 72 -16.44 5.69 25.80
CA TRP A 72 -16.95 7.02 25.49
C TRP A 72 -18.37 7.27 26.03
N SER A 73 -18.58 8.50 26.50
CA SER A 73 -19.90 9.08 26.77
C SER A 73 -19.86 10.56 26.37
N ALA A 74 -21.02 11.18 26.11
CA ALA A 74 -21.06 12.58 25.67
C ALA A 74 -20.26 13.51 26.59
N GLY A 75 -19.36 14.30 26.01
CA GLY A 75 -18.48 15.24 26.71
C GLY A 75 -17.18 14.62 27.23
N LYS A 76 -16.99 13.29 27.14
CA LYS A 76 -15.71 12.66 27.44
C LYS A 76 -14.78 12.71 26.23
N THR A 77 -13.79 13.57 26.33
CA THR A 77 -12.66 13.67 25.40
C THR A 77 -11.35 13.66 26.19
N GLY A 78 -10.24 13.40 25.50
CA GLY A 78 -8.91 13.36 26.10
C GLY A 78 -8.24 11.99 26.00
N THR A 79 -7.07 11.86 26.61
CA THR A 79 -6.25 10.65 26.54
C THR A 79 -6.39 9.83 27.81
N TYR A 80 -6.57 8.53 27.64
CA TYR A 80 -6.75 7.56 28.72
C TYR A 80 -5.73 6.44 28.58
N SER A 81 -5.23 5.95 29.70
CA SER A 81 -4.18 4.93 29.75
C SER A 81 -4.74 3.58 30.20
N LEU A 82 -4.33 2.52 29.52
CA LEU A 82 -4.57 1.13 29.90
C LEU A 82 -3.22 0.39 30.00
N THR A 83 -3.23 -0.81 30.59
CA THR A 83 -2.02 -1.64 30.58
C THR A 83 -1.70 -2.01 29.13
N GLY A 84 -0.54 -1.58 28.62
CA GLY A 84 -0.09 -1.87 27.25
C GLY A 84 -0.38 -0.79 26.21
N GLY A 85 -0.96 0.36 26.59
CA GLY A 85 -1.13 1.48 25.67
C GLY A 85 -2.04 2.60 26.18
N THR A 86 -2.37 3.52 25.29
CA THR A 86 -3.30 4.63 25.54
C THR A 86 -4.39 4.62 24.49
N PHE A 87 -5.51 5.27 24.75
CA PHE A 87 -6.44 5.68 23.71
C PHE A 87 -6.83 7.14 23.90
N THR A 88 -6.95 7.88 22.80
CA THR A 88 -7.43 9.27 22.81
C THR A 88 -8.84 9.31 22.26
N LEU A 89 -9.74 9.97 22.98
CA LEU A 89 -11.11 10.24 22.54
C LEU A 89 -11.26 11.68 22.08
N ALA A 90 -11.79 11.82 20.88
CA ALA A 90 -12.31 13.06 20.35
C ALA A 90 -13.79 12.86 19.98
N GLN A 91 -14.55 13.95 20.02
CA GLN A 91 -15.99 13.93 19.77
C GLN A 91 -16.36 15.15 18.94
N SER A 92 -17.27 14.97 18.00
CA SER A 92 -18.01 16.04 17.33
C SER A 92 -19.52 15.77 17.41
N GLY A 93 -20.34 16.83 17.44
CA GLY A 93 -21.80 16.76 17.61
C GLY A 93 -22.33 17.34 18.94
N PRO A 94 -23.66 17.30 19.16
CA PRO A 94 -24.60 16.54 18.36
C PRO A 94 -24.91 17.22 17.01
N ASP A 95 -25.15 16.42 15.98
CA ASP A 95 -25.70 16.90 14.72
C ASP A 95 -27.19 17.32 14.85
N ALA A 96 -27.81 17.73 13.74
CA ALA A 96 -29.22 18.16 13.72
C ALA A 96 -30.21 17.05 14.16
N GLN A 97 -29.78 15.79 14.22
CA GLN A 97 -30.56 14.65 14.67
C GLN A 97 -30.24 14.21 16.11
N GLY A 98 -29.34 14.93 16.80
CA GLY A 98 -28.98 14.63 18.18
C GLY A 98 -27.83 13.61 18.33
N PHE A 99 -27.17 13.22 17.23
CA PHE A 99 -26.14 12.17 17.23
C PHE A 99 -24.72 12.71 17.34
N TYR A 100 -23.87 11.96 18.01
CA TYR A 100 -22.46 12.31 18.22
C TYR A 100 -21.55 11.45 17.37
N THR A 101 -20.59 12.06 16.69
CA THR A 101 -19.47 11.37 16.06
C THR A 101 -18.34 11.27 17.07
N VAL A 102 -17.79 10.08 17.23
CA VAL A 102 -16.75 9.77 18.21
C VAL A 102 -15.58 9.17 17.48
N THR A 103 -14.40 9.72 17.72
CA THR A 103 -13.14 9.21 17.22
C THR A 103 -12.33 8.69 18.39
N SER A 104 -11.95 7.41 18.36
CA SER A 104 -11.01 6.83 19.31
C SER A 104 -9.72 6.44 18.59
N LEU A 105 -8.59 6.93 19.10
CA LEU A 105 -7.26 6.61 18.62
C LEU A 105 -6.56 5.74 19.67
N GLY A 106 -6.46 4.44 19.44
CA GLY A 106 -5.65 3.54 20.26
C GLY A 106 -4.18 3.63 19.87
N ARG A 107 -3.28 3.69 20.85
CA ARG A 107 -1.82 3.76 20.69
C ARG A 107 -1.14 2.75 21.61
N THR A 108 -0.22 1.95 21.09
CA THR A 108 0.64 1.10 21.92
C THR A 108 1.92 1.84 22.31
N ALA A 109 2.69 1.30 23.26
CA ALA A 109 3.96 1.90 23.70
C ALA A 109 5.03 1.94 22.59
N ASP A 110 4.88 1.11 21.55
CA ASP A 110 5.82 0.94 20.44
C ASP A 110 5.33 1.65 19.15
N ASN A 111 4.53 2.72 19.30
CA ASN A 111 4.03 3.60 18.23
C ASN A 111 3.01 3.01 17.24
N ALA A 112 2.52 1.78 17.41
CA ALA A 112 1.39 1.29 16.61
C ALA A 112 0.10 2.03 17.01
N ASN A 113 -0.61 2.58 16.01
CA ASN A 113 -1.77 3.43 16.21
C ASN A 113 -2.96 2.96 15.36
N CYS A 114 -4.16 2.95 15.92
CA CYS A 114 -5.40 2.64 15.19
C CYS A 114 -6.47 3.69 15.51
N ARG A 115 -7.06 4.30 14.48
CA ARG A 115 -8.14 5.29 14.61
C ARG A 115 -9.46 4.66 14.19
N LEU A 116 -10.43 4.62 15.09
CA LEU A 116 -11.80 4.23 14.80
C LEU A 116 -12.72 5.43 14.95
N THR A 117 -13.57 5.69 13.96
CA THR A 117 -14.58 6.76 13.98
C THR A 117 -15.96 6.13 13.84
N ALA A 118 -16.86 6.44 14.77
CA ALA A 118 -18.22 5.91 14.76
C ALA A 118 -19.26 6.95 15.16
N LYS A 119 -20.50 6.80 14.68
CA LYS A 119 -21.61 7.69 15.02
C LYS A 119 -22.52 7.01 16.04
N ARG A 120 -22.82 7.70 17.13
CA ARG A 120 -23.54 7.16 18.30
C ARG A 120 -24.98 7.66 18.35
N GLN A 121 -25.92 6.74 18.57
CA GLN A 121 -27.35 7.04 18.74
C GLN A 121 -27.71 7.52 20.16
N SER A 122 -26.77 7.39 21.11
CA SER A 122 -27.02 7.51 22.54
C SER A 122 -25.78 8.00 23.28
N THR A 123 -25.99 8.59 24.46
CA THR A 123 -24.96 9.10 25.38
C THR A 123 -24.53 8.09 26.45
N LYS A 124 -25.12 6.88 26.45
CA LYS A 124 -24.84 5.82 27.44
C LYS A 124 -23.45 5.19 27.21
N PRO A 125 -22.67 4.89 28.28
CA PRO A 125 -21.46 4.08 28.20
C PRO A 125 -21.79 2.69 27.66
N ILE A 126 -20.91 2.14 26.81
CA ILE A 126 -21.04 0.75 26.37
C ILE A 126 -20.52 -0.19 27.46
N THR A 127 -21.30 -1.24 27.67
CA THR A 127 -21.01 -2.41 28.50
C THR A 127 -20.68 -3.60 27.60
N PHE A 128 -20.20 -4.70 28.18
CA PHE A 128 -19.96 -5.95 27.42
C PHE A 128 -21.24 -6.57 26.83
N ASP A 129 -22.42 -6.02 27.14
CA ASP A 129 -23.71 -6.47 26.62
C ASP A 129 -24.16 -5.70 25.35
N ASP A 130 -23.46 -4.61 24.97
CA ASP A 130 -23.77 -3.84 23.75
C ASP A 130 -23.07 -4.43 22.53
N ASP A 131 -23.75 -4.40 21.38
CA ASP A 131 -23.35 -5.06 20.13
C ASP A 131 -23.24 -4.02 18.98
N ILE A 132 -22.83 -4.45 17.79
CA ILE A 132 -22.65 -3.60 16.59
C ILE A 132 -23.90 -2.77 16.23
N LYS A 133 -25.08 -3.19 16.71
CA LYS A 133 -26.39 -2.53 16.58
C LYS A 133 -26.53 -1.23 17.41
N ASP A 134 -25.69 -1.01 18.41
CA ASP A 134 -25.72 0.16 19.31
C ASP A 134 -24.85 1.33 18.78
N PHE A 135 -24.25 1.13 17.60
CA PHE A 135 -23.59 2.14 16.79
C PHE A 135 -24.44 2.44 15.55
N ILE A 136 -24.54 3.72 15.14
CA ILE A 136 -24.76 3.99 13.71
C ILE A 136 -23.44 3.63 13.06
N LEU A 137 -23.33 2.37 12.64
CA LEU A 137 -22.41 2.02 11.56
C LEU A 137 -22.58 3.07 10.46
N PRO A 138 -21.49 3.51 9.80
CA PRO A 138 -21.64 4.35 8.62
C PRO A 138 -22.76 3.75 7.78
N VAL A 139 -23.77 4.57 7.46
CA VAL A 139 -24.86 4.13 6.62
C VAL A 139 -24.25 3.91 5.24
N PHE A 140 -23.74 2.71 5.01
CA PHE A 140 -23.31 2.24 3.72
C PHE A 140 -24.56 2.26 2.83
N GLY A 141 -24.56 3.12 1.80
CA GLY A 141 -25.61 3.15 0.79
C GLY A 141 -26.89 3.92 1.14
N LYS A 142 -26.80 5.08 1.79
CA LYS A 142 -27.81 6.15 1.59
C LYS A 142 -27.21 7.48 1.10
N THR A 143 -26.16 7.42 0.30
CA THR A 143 -26.20 8.22 -0.94
C THR A 143 -27.05 7.44 -1.93
N ALA A 144 -27.69 8.11 -2.88
CA ALA A 144 -28.32 7.46 -4.02
C ALA A 144 -27.24 6.79 -4.89
N ASN A 145 -26.53 5.80 -4.34
CA ASN A 145 -25.60 4.96 -5.06
C ASN A 145 -26.43 4.31 -6.15
N SER A 146 -26.14 4.77 -7.36
CA SER A 146 -26.67 4.22 -8.58
C SER A 146 -26.71 2.70 -8.47
N LYS A 147 -27.79 2.06 -8.95
CA LYS A 147 -27.86 0.58 -9.02
C LYS A 147 -26.70 -0.04 -9.84
N TYR A 148 -25.86 0.80 -10.43
CA TYR A 148 -24.71 0.52 -11.27
C TYR A 148 -23.34 0.60 -10.55
N ALA A 149 -23.26 0.85 -9.23
CA ALA A 149 -21.98 0.88 -8.51
C ALA A 149 -21.40 -0.55 -8.29
N VAL A 150 -20.18 -0.79 -8.74
CA VAL A 150 -19.44 -2.06 -8.59
C VAL A 150 -18.83 -2.17 -7.19
N LEU A 151 -19.30 -3.13 -6.39
CA LEU A 151 -18.64 -3.57 -5.15
C LEU A 151 -17.39 -4.38 -5.52
N VAL A 152 -16.21 -3.86 -5.18
CA VAL A 152 -14.95 -4.61 -5.27
C VAL A 152 -14.88 -5.54 -4.08
N PHE A 153 -15.12 -6.85 -4.25
CA PHE A 153 -14.39 -7.97 -3.63
C PHE A 153 -14.79 -9.28 -4.35
N ASP A 154 -13.79 -10.07 -4.74
CA ASP A 154 -13.92 -11.29 -5.56
C ASP A 154 -14.48 -12.49 -4.77
N LYS A 155 -15.06 -13.41 -5.53
CA LYS A 155 -15.31 -14.82 -5.24
C LYS A 155 -13.97 -15.48 -4.89
N ASP A 156 -13.96 -16.44 -3.97
CA ASP A 156 -12.76 -17.22 -3.60
C ASP A 156 -11.95 -17.59 -4.85
N MET A 157 -10.75 -17.00 -5.03
CA MET A 157 -9.93 -17.25 -6.22
C MET A 157 -9.38 -18.68 -6.16
N PRO A 158 -9.79 -19.59 -7.07
CA PRO A 158 -9.36 -21.00 -7.03
C PRO A 158 -7.92 -21.20 -7.53
N ASP A 159 -7.31 -20.19 -8.15
CA ASP A 159 -6.03 -20.28 -8.88
C ASP A 159 -4.86 -19.65 -8.11
N ALA A 160 -4.86 -19.79 -6.79
CA ALA A 160 -3.70 -19.54 -5.95
C ALA A 160 -2.46 -20.32 -6.43
N GLN A 161 -1.26 -19.72 -6.35
CA GLN A 161 -0.01 -20.42 -6.64
C GLN A 161 0.05 -21.78 -5.93
N SER A 162 0.32 -22.84 -6.69
CA SER A 162 0.47 -24.19 -6.14
C SER A 162 1.59 -24.20 -5.10
N GLY A 163 1.25 -24.50 -3.84
CA GLY A 163 2.20 -24.51 -2.73
C GLY A 163 1.62 -24.05 -1.40
N TRP A 164 0.47 -23.38 -1.41
CA TRP A 164 -0.22 -22.92 -0.20
C TRP A 164 -1.39 -23.84 0.11
N SER A 165 -1.38 -24.45 1.29
CA SER A 165 -2.48 -25.23 1.84
C SER A 165 -3.68 -24.34 2.19
N GLU A 166 -4.87 -24.92 2.23
CA GLU A 166 -6.10 -24.24 2.67
C GLU A 166 -5.97 -23.60 4.05
N ALA A 167 -5.14 -24.19 4.93
CA ALA A 167 -4.82 -23.64 6.25
C ALA A 167 -3.92 -22.39 6.19
N GLU A 168 -2.97 -22.34 5.25
CA GLU A 168 -2.14 -21.15 4.99
C GLU A 168 -2.97 -20.03 4.38
N TRP A 169 -3.93 -20.38 3.51
CA TRP A 169 -4.95 -19.46 3.00
C TRP A 169 -5.84 -18.90 4.10
N ALA A 170 -6.38 -19.75 4.97
CA ALA A 170 -7.20 -19.31 6.10
C ALA A 170 -6.40 -18.44 7.09
N THR A 171 -5.11 -18.72 7.27
CA THR A 171 -4.21 -17.92 8.12
C THR A 171 -3.93 -16.55 7.50
N LEU A 172 -3.63 -16.50 6.19
CA LEU A 172 -3.44 -15.24 5.46
C LEU A 172 -4.74 -14.43 5.44
N TRP A 173 -5.88 -15.06 5.19
CA TRP A 173 -7.19 -14.44 5.25
C TRP A 173 -7.48 -13.89 6.65
N THR A 174 -7.27 -14.66 7.72
CA THR A 174 -7.50 -14.21 9.10
C THR A 174 -6.54 -13.08 9.50
N ALA A 175 -5.30 -13.10 9.02
CA ALA A 175 -4.30 -12.05 9.23
C ALA A 175 -4.60 -10.76 8.45
N ASN A 176 -5.41 -10.85 7.38
CA ASN A 176 -5.80 -9.72 6.53
C ASN A 176 -7.31 -9.43 6.60
N ALA A 177 -8.09 -10.15 7.39
CA ALA A 177 -9.54 -10.00 7.50
C ALA A 177 -9.89 -8.60 8.03
N ASN A 178 -9.04 -8.05 8.89
CA ASN A 178 -9.01 -6.67 9.35
C ASN A 178 -8.67 -5.63 8.27
N ARG A 179 -8.07 -6.02 7.13
CA ARG A 179 -7.94 -5.16 5.93
C ARG A 179 -9.27 -4.96 5.21
N TYR A 180 -10.25 -5.85 5.43
CA TYR A 180 -11.56 -5.87 4.75
C TYR A 180 -12.74 -5.68 5.73
N ALA A 181 -12.51 -5.88 7.03
CA ALA A 181 -13.46 -5.65 8.11
C ALA A 181 -13.68 -4.14 8.31
N GLY A 182 -14.44 -3.55 7.40
CA GLY A 182 -14.86 -2.15 7.48
C GLY A 182 -15.23 -1.50 6.16
N GLY A 183 -15.22 -2.22 5.02
CA GLY A 183 -15.55 -1.63 3.72
C GLY A 183 -14.44 -0.75 3.13
N TRP A 184 -13.19 -1.01 3.50
CA TRP A 184 -12.00 -0.34 2.98
C TRP A 184 -10.98 -1.39 2.51
N VAL A 185 -10.03 -0.97 1.68
CA VAL A 185 -8.85 -1.72 1.25
C VAL A 185 -7.65 -1.12 2.00
N ARG A 186 -6.83 -1.97 2.63
CA ARG A 186 -5.59 -1.55 3.30
C ARG A 186 -4.36 -1.96 2.48
N LEU A 187 -3.54 -1.00 2.10
CA LEU A 187 -2.27 -1.18 1.39
C LEU A 187 -1.08 -0.90 2.33
N GLY A 188 0.09 -1.50 2.07
CA GLY A 188 1.34 -1.39 2.85
C GLY A 188 1.32 -2.09 4.20
N GLY A 189 0.34 -1.72 5.05
CA GLY A 189 0.22 -2.31 6.38
C GLY A 189 1.38 -1.97 7.32
N ASN A 190 2.10 -0.88 7.05
CA ASN A 190 3.26 -0.42 7.83
C ASN A 190 4.41 -1.44 7.85
N ALA A 191 4.49 -2.27 6.81
CA ALA A 191 5.55 -3.25 6.62
C ALA A 191 6.65 -2.66 5.74
N THR A 192 7.92 -2.98 6.04
CA THR A 192 9.08 -2.61 5.23
C THR A 192 9.30 -3.61 4.11
N ASP A 193 9.85 -3.14 2.99
CA ASP A 193 10.29 -3.98 1.87
C ASP A 193 9.17 -4.88 1.33
N THR A 194 7.97 -4.31 1.20
CA THR A 194 6.80 -5.04 0.71
C THR A 194 6.25 -4.42 -0.55
N ASN A 195 5.54 -5.23 -1.32
CA ASN A 195 4.74 -4.75 -2.43
C ASN A 195 3.50 -5.62 -2.57
N GLY A 196 2.46 -5.07 -3.17
CA GLY A 196 1.19 -5.76 -3.33
C GLY A 196 0.37 -5.21 -4.46
N ALA A 197 -0.57 -6.04 -4.90
CA ALA A 197 -1.61 -5.64 -5.82
C ALA A 197 -2.94 -6.27 -5.39
N ILE A 198 -4.03 -5.56 -5.63
CA ILE A 198 -5.39 -6.06 -5.47
C ILE A 198 -6.17 -5.69 -6.72
N TRP A 199 -6.81 -6.68 -7.33
CA TRP A 199 -7.57 -6.51 -8.56
C TRP A 199 -9.05 -6.77 -8.31
N TYR A 200 -9.89 -6.05 -9.04
CA TYR A 200 -11.30 -6.40 -9.12
C TYR A 200 -11.46 -7.79 -9.74
N GLY A 201 -12.17 -8.66 -9.05
CA GLY A 201 -12.45 -10.03 -9.51
C GLY A 201 -13.93 -10.34 -9.72
N GLY A 202 -14.82 -9.41 -9.38
CA GLY A 202 -16.26 -9.63 -9.49
C GLY A 202 -16.81 -9.63 -10.93
N ASP A 203 -18.10 -9.92 -11.02
CA ASP A 203 -18.91 -9.79 -12.23
C ASP A 203 -19.68 -8.46 -12.23
N TYR A 204 -19.84 -7.86 -13.41
CA TYR A 204 -20.66 -6.66 -13.59
C TYR A 204 -21.34 -6.63 -14.96
N GLY A 205 -22.61 -6.23 -14.98
CA GLY A 205 -23.44 -6.30 -16.18
C GLY A 205 -23.72 -7.73 -16.62
N ALA A 206 -24.44 -7.88 -17.73
CA ALA A 206 -24.62 -9.19 -18.35
C ALA A 206 -23.41 -9.49 -19.24
N CYS A 207 -22.86 -10.70 -19.18
CA CYS A 207 -21.83 -11.15 -20.11
C CYS A 207 -22.39 -12.30 -20.97
N SER A 208 -23.13 -11.95 -22.02
CA SER A 208 -23.78 -12.90 -22.95
C SER A 208 -22.86 -13.40 -24.08
N ALA A 209 -21.66 -12.81 -24.21
CA ALA A 209 -20.66 -13.14 -25.21
C ALA A 209 -19.26 -13.20 -24.57
N THR A 210 -18.27 -13.69 -25.32
CA THR A 210 -16.85 -13.68 -24.90
C THR A 210 -16.01 -13.08 -26.03
N PRO A 211 -15.29 -11.95 -25.82
CA PRO A 211 -15.27 -11.16 -24.58
C PRO A 211 -16.63 -10.55 -24.25
N CYS A 212 -16.81 -10.09 -23.01
CA CYS A 212 -18.06 -9.45 -22.59
C CYS A 212 -18.34 -8.20 -23.44
N GLN A 213 -19.60 -7.77 -23.49
CA GLN A 213 -19.96 -6.48 -24.11
C GLN A 213 -19.33 -5.31 -23.34
N SER A 214 -19.09 -4.18 -24.03
CA SER A 214 -18.42 -3.01 -23.47
C SER A 214 -19.07 -2.56 -22.16
N GLY A 215 -18.24 -2.41 -21.12
CA GLY A 215 -18.64 -2.06 -19.77
C GLY A 215 -19.20 -3.21 -18.92
N ALA A 216 -19.07 -4.46 -19.36
CA ALA A 216 -19.37 -5.63 -18.54
C ALA A 216 -18.07 -6.37 -18.13
N CYS A 217 -18.14 -7.03 -16.97
CA CYS A 217 -17.06 -7.80 -16.38
C CYS A 217 -17.51 -9.23 -16.13
N ARG A 218 -16.58 -10.17 -16.32
CA ARG A 218 -16.69 -11.55 -15.84
C ARG A 218 -15.38 -11.98 -15.21
N ASP A 219 -15.44 -12.46 -13.96
CA ASP A 219 -14.28 -12.89 -13.18
C ASP A 219 -13.15 -11.81 -13.15
N GLY A 220 -13.57 -10.54 -13.00
CA GLY A 220 -12.69 -9.38 -12.97
C GLY A 220 -12.11 -8.93 -14.30
N ALA A 221 -12.32 -9.69 -15.38
CA ALA A 221 -11.96 -9.30 -16.73
C ALA A 221 -13.09 -8.45 -17.33
N CYS A 222 -12.82 -7.16 -17.52
CA CYS A 222 -13.81 -6.16 -17.90
C CYS A 222 -13.54 -5.61 -19.30
N THR A 223 -14.57 -5.54 -20.15
CA THR A 223 -14.43 -4.93 -21.47
C THR A 223 -14.43 -3.40 -21.33
N LEU A 224 -13.31 -2.74 -21.65
CA LEU A 224 -13.09 -1.32 -21.33
C LEU A 224 -14.04 -0.37 -22.09
N GLY A 225 -14.44 -0.71 -23.32
CA GLY A 225 -15.28 0.18 -24.12
C GLY A 225 -14.59 1.51 -24.45
N LYS A 226 -15.32 2.61 -24.24
CA LYS A 226 -14.82 3.99 -24.38
C LYS A 226 -14.09 4.51 -23.14
N GLY A 227 -13.76 3.63 -22.20
CA GLY A 227 -13.02 3.95 -20.98
C GLY A 227 -13.83 3.78 -19.70
N LEU A 228 -13.41 4.41 -18.62
CA LEU A 228 -14.01 4.26 -17.29
C LEU A 228 -13.97 5.56 -16.49
N ARG A 229 -14.78 5.63 -15.44
CA ARG A 229 -14.83 6.72 -14.47
C ARG A 229 -14.81 6.09 -13.09
N ALA A 230 -13.86 6.48 -12.25
CA ALA A 230 -13.69 5.95 -10.92
C ALA A 230 -13.65 7.07 -9.89
N PHE A 231 -14.22 6.82 -8.71
CA PHE A 231 -14.09 7.67 -7.54
C PHE A 231 -13.73 6.80 -6.35
N PHE A 232 -12.86 7.29 -5.48
CA PHE A 232 -12.64 6.70 -4.17
C PHE A 232 -12.09 7.76 -3.22
N ARG A 233 -12.11 7.42 -1.94
CA ARG A 233 -11.38 8.14 -0.90
C ARG A 233 -10.17 7.36 -0.47
N PHE A 234 -9.16 8.07 0.00
CA PHE A 234 -7.99 7.47 0.59
C PHE A 234 -7.46 8.27 1.77
N THR A 235 -6.76 7.60 2.68
CA THR A 235 -6.06 8.21 3.80
C THR A 235 -4.73 7.51 4.00
N PHE A 236 -3.64 8.27 4.04
CA PHE A 236 -2.37 7.79 4.56
C PHE A 236 -2.45 7.80 6.09
N SER A 237 -2.08 6.70 6.73
CA SER A 237 -2.09 6.59 8.19
C SER A 237 -1.01 7.42 8.86
N CYS A 238 -0.02 7.83 8.09
CA CYS A 238 1.13 8.55 8.57
C CYS A 238 0.92 10.07 8.41
N TYR A 239 1.66 10.83 9.23
CA TYR A 239 1.71 12.28 9.14
C TYR A 239 3.15 12.67 8.80
N ASP A 240 3.39 13.17 7.59
CA ASP A 240 4.75 13.55 7.19
C ASP A 240 4.97 15.06 7.29
N GLY A 241 5.73 15.47 8.29
CA GLY A 241 6.18 16.85 8.48
C GLY A 241 7.65 17.08 8.10
N SER A 242 8.31 16.13 7.42
CA SER A 242 9.69 16.26 6.94
C SER A 242 9.81 17.36 5.90
N VAL A 243 11.04 17.83 5.65
CA VAL A 243 11.28 18.88 4.63
C VAL A 243 11.41 18.31 3.22
N ASP A 244 11.54 17.00 3.11
CA ASP A 244 11.92 16.28 1.90
C ASP A 244 10.99 15.12 1.56
N SER A 245 9.85 15.00 2.24
CA SER A 245 8.84 13.95 2.04
C SER A 245 9.34 12.53 2.22
N THR A 246 10.18 12.31 3.23
CA THR A 246 10.83 11.02 3.47
C THR A 246 10.39 10.28 4.73
N SER A 247 9.41 10.80 5.49
CA SER A 247 9.01 10.12 6.74
C SER A 247 8.10 8.92 6.49
N CYS A 248 7.42 8.88 5.36
CA CYS A 248 6.57 7.78 4.94
C CYS A 248 6.71 7.49 3.47
N ALA A 249 6.47 6.24 3.08
CA ALA A 249 6.71 5.82 1.72
C ALA A 249 5.90 4.57 1.34
N ASP A 250 5.72 4.26 0.06
CA ASP A 250 6.21 5.04 -1.11
C ASP A 250 5.06 5.67 -1.91
N GLY A 251 3.81 5.38 -1.56
CA GLY A 251 2.62 5.77 -2.31
C GLY A 251 1.86 4.57 -2.87
N TYR A 252 0.94 4.77 -3.81
CA TYR A 252 0.19 3.69 -4.44
C TYR A 252 -0.21 4.06 -5.87
N THR A 253 -0.68 3.09 -6.64
CA THR A 253 -1.31 3.36 -7.95
C THR A 253 -2.75 2.85 -8.00
N PHE A 254 -3.62 3.54 -8.74
CA PHE A 254 -4.83 2.94 -9.30
C PHE A 254 -4.55 2.52 -10.74
N ALA A 255 -4.50 1.22 -10.98
CA ALA A 255 -4.00 0.66 -12.22
C ALA A 255 -5.12 0.04 -13.07
N VAL A 256 -4.93 0.12 -14.38
CA VAL A 256 -5.72 -0.52 -15.44
C VAL A 256 -4.75 -1.32 -16.31
N ILE A 257 -4.88 -2.64 -16.28
CA ILE A 257 -3.92 -3.56 -16.89
C ILE A 257 -4.63 -4.47 -17.89
N SER A 258 -3.92 -4.95 -18.91
CA SER A 258 -4.47 -5.95 -19.83
C SER A 258 -4.81 -7.25 -19.10
N ALA A 259 -6.08 -7.70 -19.16
CA ALA A 259 -6.50 -8.96 -18.56
C ALA A 259 -5.96 -10.19 -19.32
N GLY A 260 -5.68 -10.04 -20.62
CA GLY A 260 -5.15 -11.13 -21.45
C GLY A 260 -3.70 -11.48 -21.13
N ASN A 261 -2.92 -10.49 -20.66
CA ASN A 261 -1.51 -10.65 -20.36
C ASN A 261 -1.23 -10.85 -18.87
N ASN A 262 -2.21 -10.53 -18.01
CA ASN A 262 -2.03 -10.51 -16.57
C ASN A 262 -3.10 -11.35 -15.85
N ALA A 263 -2.62 -12.32 -15.06
CA ALA A 263 -3.45 -13.03 -14.11
C ALA A 263 -3.98 -12.08 -13.02
N ALA A 264 -5.02 -12.51 -12.30
CA ALA A 264 -5.54 -11.78 -11.14
C ALA A 264 -4.56 -11.77 -9.94
N THR A 265 -3.40 -12.43 -10.06
CA THR A 265 -2.32 -12.41 -9.08
C THR A 265 -1.13 -11.57 -9.54
N ALA A 266 -1.21 -10.87 -10.67
CA ALA A 266 -0.09 -10.09 -11.20
C ALA A 266 0.26 -8.95 -10.25
N SER A 267 1.55 -8.79 -9.97
CA SER A 267 2.09 -7.68 -9.19
C SER A 267 3.50 -7.34 -9.67
N GLY A 268 3.89 -6.08 -9.55
CA GLY A 268 5.25 -5.61 -9.74
C GLY A 268 6.09 -5.81 -8.47
N GLY A 269 6.99 -4.87 -8.20
CA GLY A 269 7.97 -4.90 -7.12
C GLY A 269 9.32 -5.47 -7.54
N PRO A 270 10.30 -5.47 -6.63
CA PRO A 270 11.60 -6.10 -6.88
C PRO A 270 11.47 -7.63 -6.99
N ALA A 271 12.31 -8.26 -7.81
CA ALA A 271 12.51 -9.72 -7.73
C ALA A 271 13.17 -10.14 -6.41
N SER A 272 13.97 -9.24 -5.82
CA SER A 272 14.59 -9.38 -4.51
C SER A 272 15.07 -8.03 -3.98
N GLY A 273 15.05 -7.84 -2.66
CA GLY A 273 15.55 -6.61 -2.02
C GLY A 273 14.46 -5.57 -1.77
N SER A 274 14.90 -4.35 -1.45
CA SER A 274 14.04 -3.22 -1.09
C SER A 274 13.99 -2.23 -2.26
N LEU A 275 12.85 -2.19 -2.95
CA LEU A 275 12.55 -1.20 -4.00
C LEU A 275 11.08 -0.78 -3.89
N GLY A 276 10.78 0.00 -2.85
CA GLY A 276 9.44 0.52 -2.59
C GLY A 276 8.95 1.46 -3.69
N GLU A 277 9.89 2.18 -4.31
CA GLU A 277 9.63 3.16 -5.38
C GLU A 277 8.81 2.57 -6.54
N LEU A 278 8.87 1.26 -6.76
CA LEU A 278 8.17 0.58 -7.85
C LEU A 278 6.64 0.52 -7.65
N LEU A 279 6.15 0.89 -6.47
CA LEU A 279 4.74 0.92 -6.05
C LEU A 279 3.95 -0.36 -6.36
N GLY A 280 4.63 -1.51 -6.44
CA GLY A 280 4.03 -2.77 -6.90
C GLY A 280 3.44 -2.71 -8.32
N TYR A 281 3.69 -1.64 -9.07
CA TYR A 281 3.22 -1.41 -10.43
C TYR A 281 4.32 -1.77 -11.45
N ALA A 282 5.51 -1.22 -11.22
CA ALA A 282 6.73 -1.50 -11.96
C ALA A 282 7.47 -2.69 -11.35
N GLY A 283 8.47 -3.21 -12.07
CA GLY A 283 9.34 -4.28 -11.64
C GLY A 283 8.84 -5.69 -11.93
N PRO A 284 9.73 -6.69 -11.88
CA PRO A 284 9.44 -8.08 -12.22
C PRO A 284 8.63 -8.81 -11.13
N GLY A 285 8.55 -8.24 -9.93
CA GLY A 285 7.86 -8.82 -8.78
C GLY A 285 8.36 -10.22 -8.38
N PRO A 286 7.68 -10.85 -7.42
CA PRO A 286 8.05 -12.18 -6.92
C PRO A 286 7.95 -13.28 -7.99
N SER A 287 7.09 -13.11 -9.00
CA SER A 287 6.95 -14.07 -10.10
C SER A 287 8.07 -13.96 -11.15
N GLY A 288 8.86 -12.89 -11.13
CA GLY A 288 9.88 -12.58 -12.13
C GLY A 288 9.32 -12.00 -13.45
N THR A 289 8.00 -11.85 -13.57
CA THR A 289 7.32 -11.39 -14.79
C THR A 289 6.70 -10.00 -14.67
N GLY A 290 6.42 -9.56 -13.46
CA GLY A 290 5.77 -8.28 -13.17
C GLY A 290 4.34 -8.21 -13.67
N ILE A 291 3.87 -6.97 -13.83
CA ILE A 291 2.66 -6.64 -14.58
C ILE A 291 3.05 -6.37 -16.03
N ALA A 292 2.61 -7.22 -16.94
CA ALA A 292 2.92 -7.13 -18.35
C ALA A 292 2.11 -6.04 -19.07
N PRO A 293 2.70 -5.36 -20.06
CA PRO A 293 2.03 -4.34 -20.87
C PRO A 293 0.96 -4.96 -21.80
N PRO A 294 -0.01 -4.18 -22.29
CA PRO A 294 -0.24 -2.76 -21.96
C PRO A 294 -0.86 -2.60 -20.56
N LYS A 295 -0.44 -1.54 -19.87
CA LYS A 295 -0.96 -1.13 -18.55
C LYS A 295 -0.87 0.39 -18.37
N LEU A 296 -1.77 0.99 -17.63
CA LEU A 296 -1.66 2.39 -17.26
C LEU A 296 -2.13 2.54 -15.83
N ALA A 297 -1.61 3.51 -15.11
CA ALA A 297 -2.06 3.82 -13.78
C ALA A 297 -2.05 5.32 -13.52
N VAL A 298 -2.73 5.70 -12.44
CA VAL A 298 -2.47 6.98 -11.79
C VAL A 298 -1.79 6.68 -10.47
N GLU A 299 -0.59 7.19 -10.36
CA GLU A 299 0.27 7.12 -9.21
C GLU A 299 -0.02 8.28 -8.26
N VAL A 300 -0.06 7.98 -6.97
CA VAL A 300 0.01 8.93 -5.87
C VAL A 300 1.27 8.58 -5.10
N ASP A 301 2.35 9.29 -5.42
CA ASP A 301 3.68 9.07 -4.88
C ASP A 301 3.93 10.06 -3.73
N THR A 302 4.29 9.51 -2.57
CA THR A 302 4.58 10.29 -1.37
C THR A 302 6.04 10.27 -0.97
N TYR A 303 6.90 9.56 -1.69
CA TYR A 303 8.31 9.44 -1.36
C TYR A 303 9.20 9.78 -2.58
N PRO A 304 9.80 10.97 -2.61
CA PRO A 304 10.56 11.43 -3.76
C PRO A 304 11.83 10.62 -3.95
N ASN A 305 11.83 9.80 -4.98
CA ASN A 305 12.97 9.06 -5.49
C ASN A 305 13.61 9.85 -6.64
N LYS A 306 14.42 10.83 -6.26
CA LYS A 306 15.30 11.53 -7.20
C LYS A 306 16.48 10.66 -7.62
N GLY A 307 16.90 10.79 -8.87
CA GLY A 307 18.07 10.09 -9.36
C GLY A 307 18.28 10.28 -10.85
N ASN A 308 19.27 9.55 -11.38
CA ASN A 308 19.48 9.36 -12.80
C ASN A 308 19.79 7.87 -12.97
N GLY A 309 19.07 7.19 -13.85
CA GLY A 309 19.33 5.80 -14.19
C GLY A 309 19.05 5.55 -15.66
N LYS A 310 19.52 4.42 -16.19
CA LYS A 310 19.04 3.98 -17.50
C LYS A 310 17.66 3.37 -17.34
N GLU A 311 16.84 3.53 -18.37
CA GLU A 311 15.46 3.05 -18.46
C GLU A 311 15.32 1.61 -17.95
N THR A 312 16.27 0.75 -18.31
CA THR A 312 16.26 -0.68 -17.99
C THR A 312 16.96 -1.08 -16.68
N GLU A 313 17.22 -0.17 -15.73
CA GLU A 313 17.98 -0.47 -14.51
C GLU A 313 17.13 -0.30 -13.24
N THR A 314 17.38 -1.13 -12.22
CA THR A 314 16.60 -1.21 -10.97
C THR A 314 16.73 0.03 -10.05
N GLY A 315 17.41 1.08 -10.51
CA GLY A 315 17.60 2.35 -9.83
C GLY A 315 17.24 3.55 -10.71
N ASN A 316 16.42 3.32 -11.75
CA ASN A 316 15.88 4.37 -12.58
C ASN A 316 14.82 5.15 -11.79
N ARG A 317 15.21 6.35 -11.34
CA ARG A 317 14.52 7.17 -10.34
C ARG A 317 14.44 8.59 -10.87
N HIS A 318 13.29 9.03 -11.36
CA HIS A 318 13.18 10.30 -12.10
C HIS A 318 12.13 11.25 -11.53
N ASP A 319 11.96 11.26 -10.20
CA ASP A 319 11.10 12.28 -9.59
C ASP A 319 11.69 13.67 -9.73
N ALA A 320 10.81 14.62 -9.96
CA ALA A 320 11.18 15.99 -10.29
C ALA A 320 11.88 16.74 -9.16
N GLY A 321 11.59 16.36 -7.91
CA GLY A 321 11.89 17.16 -6.73
C GLY A 321 11.70 16.40 -5.44
N ASN A 322 11.46 17.13 -4.35
CA ASN A 322 11.25 16.60 -2.99
C ASN A 322 9.75 16.55 -2.63
N GLU A 323 8.90 16.88 -3.57
CA GLU A 323 7.47 17.02 -3.38
C GLU A 323 6.75 15.71 -3.71
N ASN A 324 5.75 15.37 -2.90
CA ASN A 324 4.73 14.39 -3.26
C ASN A 324 4.08 14.80 -4.57
N HIS A 325 3.73 13.81 -5.37
CA HIS A 325 3.17 14.07 -6.66
C HIS A 325 2.10 13.06 -7.04
N VAL A 326 1.31 13.46 -8.03
CA VAL A 326 0.36 12.58 -8.70
C VAL A 326 0.71 12.63 -10.18
N ALA A 327 0.84 11.45 -10.77
CA ALA A 327 1.20 11.31 -12.17
C ALA A 327 0.38 10.21 -12.85
N VAL A 328 0.22 10.33 -14.16
CA VAL A 328 -0.17 9.20 -15.00
C VAL A 328 1.10 8.41 -15.29
N VAL A 329 1.07 7.10 -15.13
CA VAL A 329 2.19 6.21 -15.50
C VAL A 329 1.69 5.18 -16.51
N TYR A 330 2.53 4.85 -17.47
CA TYR A 330 2.31 3.88 -18.53
C TYR A 330 3.29 2.72 -18.35
N TRP A 331 3.37 1.84 -19.35
CA TRP A 331 4.52 0.94 -19.45
C TRP A 331 5.64 1.63 -20.22
N GLY A 332 6.88 1.24 -19.94
CA GLY A 332 8.08 1.68 -20.62
C GLY A 332 8.29 0.96 -21.95
N ASP A 333 9.55 0.77 -22.35
CA ASP A 333 9.89 0.14 -23.63
C ASP A 333 9.84 -1.40 -23.53
N ASP A 334 9.12 -2.05 -24.46
CA ASP A 334 9.06 -3.53 -24.53
C ASP A 334 10.38 -4.17 -25.00
N PHE A 335 11.47 -3.42 -25.15
CA PHE A 335 12.65 -3.83 -25.92
C PHE A 335 13.84 -4.29 -25.06
N GLY A 336 13.69 -4.38 -23.73
CA GLY A 336 14.77 -4.70 -22.80
C GLY A 336 14.61 -5.96 -21.94
N ARG A 337 15.74 -6.51 -21.48
CA ARG A 337 15.79 -7.61 -20.48
C ARG A 337 15.39 -7.20 -19.05
N ASN A 338 15.00 -5.94 -18.86
CA ASN A 338 14.57 -5.29 -17.62
C ASN A 338 13.46 -4.25 -17.90
N ALA A 339 12.70 -4.44 -18.99
CA ALA A 339 11.55 -3.62 -19.43
C ALA A 339 10.37 -3.55 -18.43
N SER A 340 10.56 -4.06 -17.22
CA SER A 340 9.61 -3.87 -16.14
C SER A 340 10.00 -2.69 -15.24
N TYR A 341 11.26 -2.25 -15.25
CA TYR A 341 11.77 -1.22 -14.32
C TYR A 341 11.69 0.20 -14.87
N ASP A 342 11.54 0.36 -16.17
CA ASP A 342 11.35 1.64 -16.86
C ASP A 342 9.97 2.26 -16.60
N ASP A 343 8.97 1.41 -16.33
CA ASP A 343 7.63 1.81 -15.88
C ASP A 343 7.63 2.75 -14.65
N ASN A 344 8.72 2.74 -13.87
CA ASN A 344 8.92 3.50 -12.64
C ASN A 344 9.41 4.94 -12.85
N ALA A 345 9.84 5.28 -14.06
CA ALA A 345 10.56 6.53 -14.29
C ALA A 345 9.77 7.50 -15.17
N HIS A 346 9.55 8.70 -14.63
CA HIS A 346 8.99 9.82 -15.37
C HIS A 346 9.89 10.22 -16.54
N GLY A 347 9.29 10.54 -17.68
CA GLY A 347 10.00 10.90 -18.91
C GLY A 347 10.63 9.75 -19.70
N VAL A 348 10.41 8.51 -19.28
CA VAL A 348 10.84 7.30 -19.99
C VAL A 348 9.66 6.71 -20.75
N GLY A 349 9.86 6.36 -22.03
CA GLY A 349 8.78 5.93 -22.90
C GLY A 349 7.67 6.99 -23.01
N ASP A 350 6.43 6.60 -22.73
CA ASP A 350 5.27 7.51 -22.71
C ASP A 350 4.99 8.09 -21.31
N ASN A 351 5.83 7.82 -20.31
CA ASN A 351 5.65 8.38 -18.97
C ASN A 351 5.80 9.91 -18.99
N PRO A 352 4.83 10.67 -18.47
CA PRO A 352 4.89 12.13 -18.43
C PRO A 352 6.08 12.63 -17.61
N THR A 353 6.68 13.74 -18.03
CA THR A 353 7.72 14.43 -17.24
C THR A 353 7.11 15.45 -16.29
N ALA A 354 7.91 15.89 -15.32
CA ALA A 354 7.64 17.10 -14.54
C ALA A 354 7.21 18.29 -15.43
N GLY A 355 6.13 18.97 -15.06
CA GLY A 355 5.60 20.12 -15.80
C GLY A 355 4.79 19.78 -17.05
N SER A 356 4.63 18.49 -17.38
CA SER A 356 3.68 18.04 -18.41
C SER A 356 2.24 18.02 -17.88
N THR A 357 1.25 17.77 -18.74
CA THR A 357 -0.16 17.69 -18.32
C THR A 357 -0.51 16.40 -17.56
N GLY A 358 0.42 15.46 -17.47
CA GLY A 358 0.27 14.17 -16.78
C GLY A 358 1.03 14.07 -15.46
N TYR A 359 1.62 15.17 -14.97
CA TYR A 359 2.39 15.19 -13.73
C TYR A 359 2.10 16.47 -12.93
N VAL A 360 1.73 16.32 -11.66
CA VAL A 360 1.60 17.45 -10.73
C VAL A 360 2.23 17.09 -9.38
N ALA A 361 3.21 17.90 -9.00
CA ALA A 361 3.79 17.90 -7.66
C ALA A 361 3.26 19.10 -6.86
N LYS A 362 3.15 18.95 -5.53
CA LYS A 362 2.83 20.08 -4.64
C LYS A 362 3.84 20.21 -3.52
N ALA A 363 4.41 21.40 -3.42
CA ALA A 363 5.27 21.75 -2.31
C ALA A 363 4.52 21.68 -0.98
N LYS A 364 5.25 21.24 0.04
CA LYS A 364 4.82 21.25 1.42
C LYS A 364 4.41 22.65 1.89
N ALA A 365 3.36 22.73 2.72
CA ALA A 365 3.01 23.96 3.40
C ALA A 365 4.05 24.31 4.48
N ALA A 366 4.41 25.59 4.63
CA ALA A 366 5.53 26.04 5.49
C ALA A 366 5.50 25.54 6.94
N SER A 367 4.31 25.32 7.50
CA SER A 367 4.11 24.77 8.85
C SER A 367 3.14 23.60 8.88
N GLY A 368 2.95 22.93 7.74
CA GLY A 368 2.00 21.84 7.57
C GLY A 368 2.68 20.54 7.16
N PRO A 369 1.88 19.48 6.99
CA PRO A 369 2.38 18.23 6.44
C PRO A 369 2.68 18.36 4.94
N ASN A 370 3.40 17.36 4.43
CA ASN A 370 3.51 17.08 3.01
C ASN A 370 2.13 16.79 2.41
N TRP A 371 1.99 17.01 1.11
CA TRP A 371 0.69 16.96 0.46
C TRP A 371 0.14 15.53 0.50
N LEU A 372 -1.10 15.37 0.98
CA LEU A 372 -1.84 14.10 1.15
C LEU A 372 -1.47 13.27 2.39
N GLU A 373 -0.40 13.65 3.10
CA GLU A 373 0.10 12.94 4.29
C GLU A 373 -0.25 13.71 5.58
N ASP A 374 -1.48 14.20 5.68
CA ASP A 374 -1.98 14.97 6.82
C ASP A 374 -2.80 14.14 7.82
N GLY A 375 -2.98 12.84 7.56
CA GLY A 375 -3.82 11.92 8.34
C GLY A 375 -5.33 12.10 8.10
N GLU A 376 -5.72 12.93 7.14
CA GLU A 376 -7.10 13.19 6.77
C GLU A 376 -7.55 12.35 5.56
N ALA A 377 -8.85 12.44 5.28
CA ALA A 377 -9.46 11.80 4.13
C ALA A 377 -9.33 12.66 2.89
N HIS A 378 -8.70 12.12 1.85
CA HIS A 378 -8.65 12.71 0.51
C HIS A 378 -9.61 12.00 -0.43
N ALA A 379 -10.07 12.72 -1.45
CA ALA A 379 -10.92 12.17 -2.50
C ALA A 379 -10.19 12.19 -3.85
N LEU A 380 -10.23 11.09 -4.58
CA LEU A 380 -9.70 10.99 -5.94
C LEU A 380 -10.82 10.67 -6.91
N ARG A 381 -10.95 11.50 -7.94
CA ARG A 381 -11.77 11.24 -9.13
C ARG A 381 -10.85 11.02 -10.31
N LEU A 382 -11.05 9.94 -11.05
CA LEU A 382 -10.32 9.59 -12.25
C LEU A 382 -11.26 9.28 -13.39
N GLU A 383 -10.92 9.73 -14.59
CA GLU A 383 -11.60 9.33 -15.82
C GLU A 383 -10.59 8.94 -16.89
N LEU A 384 -10.76 7.75 -17.43
CA LEU A 384 -10.06 7.29 -18.61
C LEU A 384 -11.01 7.37 -19.80
N HIS A 385 -10.62 8.14 -20.80
CA HIS A 385 -11.37 8.33 -22.03
C HIS A 385 -10.64 7.62 -23.16
N ARG A 386 -11.28 6.65 -23.80
CA ARG A 386 -10.71 5.90 -24.92
C ARG A 386 -11.49 6.16 -26.21
N THR A 387 -10.77 6.42 -27.29
CA THR A 387 -11.28 6.34 -28.66
C THR A 387 -10.52 5.25 -29.43
N GLY A 388 -11.13 4.66 -30.47
CA GLY A 388 -10.49 3.60 -31.24
C GLY A 388 -10.57 2.20 -30.61
N GLU A 389 -11.64 1.90 -29.87
CA GLU A 389 -11.97 0.53 -29.42
C GLU A 389 -12.01 -0.44 -30.62
N GLY A 390 -11.32 -1.58 -30.51
CA GLY A 390 -11.22 -2.57 -31.59
C GLY A 390 -10.47 -2.11 -32.85
N ALA A 391 -9.91 -0.90 -32.86
CA ALA A 391 -9.12 -0.38 -33.97
C ALA A 391 -7.62 -0.70 -33.82
N ALA A 392 -6.86 -0.50 -34.90
CA ALA A 392 -5.40 -0.67 -34.88
C ALA A 392 -4.68 0.39 -34.03
N SER A 393 -5.34 1.49 -33.66
CA SER A 393 -4.80 2.54 -32.80
C SER A 393 -5.94 3.19 -32.02
N GLY A 394 -5.65 3.68 -30.82
CA GLY A 394 -6.61 4.36 -29.96
C GLY A 394 -5.98 5.48 -29.16
N THR A 395 -6.77 6.53 -28.89
CA THR A 395 -6.34 7.67 -28.07
C THR A 395 -6.89 7.51 -26.66
N TYR A 396 -6.03 7.70 -25.67
CA TYR A 396 -6.31 7.52 -24.25
C TYR A 396 -6.09 8.86 -23.55
N ARG A 397 -7.16 9.46 -23.04
CA ARG A 397 -7.11 10.70 -22.26
C ARG A 397 -7.46 10.42 -20.80
N VAL A 398 -6.52 10.67 -19.90
CA VAL A 398 -6.66 10.47 -18.46
C VAL A 398 -6.87 11.82 -17.79
N LYS A 399 -7.96 11.95 -17.05
CA LYS A 399 -8.29 13.12 -16.24
C LYS A 399 -8.31 12.74 -14.76
N VAL A 400 -7.65 13.53 -13.92
CA VAL A 400 -7.57 13.27 -12.47
C VAL A 400 -7.89 14.51 -11.67
N TRP A 401 -8.67 14.37 -10.60
CA TRP A 401 -8.89 15.40 -9.59
C TRP A 401 -8.57 14.82 -8.23
N VAL A 402 -7.86 15.60 -7.42
CA VAL A 402 -7.61 15.30 -6.01
C VAL A 402 -8.27 16.39 -5.18
N ASP A 403 -9.08 15.95 -4.22
CA ASP A 403 -9.96 16.77 -3.39
C ASP A 403 -10.90 17.72 -4.15
N PRO A 404 -11.59 17.28 -5.23
CA PRO A 404 -12.60 18.10 -5.89
C PRO A 404 -13.69 18.55 -4.91
N LYS A 405 -14.15 19.79 -5.02
CA LYS A 405 -15.05 20.41 -4.04
C LYS A 405 -16.49 20.54 -4.51
N ALA A 406 -16.70 20.63 -5.82
CA ALA A 406 -18.03 20.77 -6.40
C ALA A 406 -18.86 19.48 -6.25
N SER A 407 -20.16 19.64 -6.47
CA SER A 407 -21.13 18.56 -6.44
C SER A 407 -20.93 17.59 -7.61
N GLY A 408 -21.25 16.31 -7.41
CA GLY A 408 -21.16 15.30 -8.48
C GLY A 408 -19.77 14.68 -8.66
N ARG A 409 -18.81 15.03 -7.80
CA ARG A 409 -17.44 14.46 -7.81
C ARG A 409 -17.41 12.93 -7.65
N ASP A 410 -18.38 12.39 -6.95
CA ASP A 410 -18.58 10.96 -6.64
C ASP A 410 -19.57 10.27 -7.60
N ASP A 411 -20.21 11.02 -8.50
CA ASP A 411 -21.07 10.45 -9.54
C ASP A 411 -20.23 9.93 -10.71
N VAL A 412 -20.03 8.62 -10.77
CA VAL A 412 -19.30 7.93 -11.86
C VAL A 412 -20.16 7.67 -13.09
N THR A 413 -21.46 7.96 -13.07
CA THR A 413 -22.37 7.68 -14.20
C THR A 413 -22.29 8.72 -15.31
N ALA A 414 -21.70 9.88 -15.05
CA ALA A 414 -21.45 10.97 -16.01
C ALA A 414 -19.99 11.47 -15.94
N ASP A 415 -19.53 12.12 -17.01
CA ASP A 415 -18.22 12.79 -17.02
C ASP A 415 -18.26 13.99 -16.07
N TYR A 416 -17.21 14.15 -15.27
CA TYR A 416 -17.07 15.23 -14.31
C TYR A 416 -16.60 16.52 -15.00
N ALA A 417 -17.48 17.52 -14.99
CA ALA A 417 -17.30 18.80 -15.68
C ALA A 417 -17.42 20.02 -14.76
N ALA A 418 -17.68 19.83 -13.47
CA ALA A 418 -17.89 20.94 -12.54
C ALA A 418 -16.60 21.70 -12.18
N GLU A 419 -15.44 21.05 -12.32
CA GLU A 419 -14.12 21.62 -12.06
C GLU A 419 -13.11 21.16 -13.13
N SER A 420 -12.09 21.96 -13.39
CA SER A 420 -10.97 21.54 -14.23
C SER A 420 -10.15 20.45 -13.52
N PRO A 421 -9.69 19.42 -14.25
CA PRO A 421 -8.87 18.39 -13.64
C PRO A 421 -7.50 18.92 -13.22
N LEU A 422 -6.93 18.27 -12.20
CA LEU A 422 -5.55 18.46 -11.79
C LEU A 422 -4.59 17.93 -12.87
N LEU A 423 -4.90 16.76 -13.45
CA LEU A 423 -4.18 16.17 -14.58
C LEU A 423 -5.10 16.00 -15.78
N ASP A 424 -4.63 16.33 -16.98
CA ASP A 424 -5.35 16.12 -18.24
C ASP A 424 -4.36 15.68 -19.31
N HIS A 425 -4.07 14.39 -19.31
CA HIS A 425 -3.02 13.80 -20.14
C HIS A 425 -3.60 12.97 -21.26
N THR A 426 -2.98 13.00 -22.43
CA THR A 426 -3.43 12.23 -23.59
C THR A 426 -2.24 11.53 -24.25
N THR A 427 -2.38 10.23 -24.47
CA THR A 427 -1.46 9.41 -25.27
C THR A 427 -2.19 8.65 -26.37
N THR A 428 -1.45 8.08 -27.32
CA THR A 428 -1.98 7.22 -28.38
C THR A 428 -1.27 5.88 -28.36
N LEU A 429 -2.05 4.80 -28.27
CA LEU A 429 -1.53 3.43 -28.26
C LEU A 429 -1.85 2.76 -29.59
N ALA A 430 -0.91 1.98 -30.13
CA ALA A 430 -1.03 1.32 -31.42
C ALA A 430 -0.88 -0.20 -31.33
N GLY A 431 -1.43 -0.90 -32.33
CA GLY A 431 -1.35 -2.34 -32.50
C GLY A 431 -1.80 -3.10 -31.26
N ARG A 432 -0.93 -4.02 -30.81
CA ARG A 432 -1.18 -4.90 -29.66
C ARG A 432 -1.43 -4.13 -28.36
N TYR A 433 -0.90 -2.91 -28.23
CA TYR A 433 -1.09 -2.12 -27.01
C TYR A 433 -2.48 -1.49 -26.93
N ASN A 434 -3.08 -1.14 -28.08
CA ASN A 434 -4.47 -0.69 -28.09
C ASN A 434 -5.41 -1.88 -27.86
N THR A 435 -5.27 -2.95 -28.64
CA THR A 435 -6.17 -4.11 -28.56
C THR A 435 -6.01 -4.87 -27.25
N GLY A 436 -4.82 -4.83 -26.63
CA GLY A 436 -4.57 -5.45 -25.32
C GLY A 436 -5.36 -4.81 -24.18
N LEU A 437 -5.84 -3.57 -24.33
CA LEU A 437 -6.72 -2.88 -23.38
C LEU A 437 -8.21 -2.99 -23.74
N ASP A 438 -8.59 -3.85 -24.69
CA ASP A 438 -10.02 -4.15 -24.95
C ASP A 438 -10.65 -4.86 -23.75
N VAL A 439 -9.90 -5.75 -23.10
CA VAL A 439 -10.28 -6.42 -21.86
C VAL A 439 -9.23 -6.14 -20.79
N ILE A 440 -9.66 -5.54 -19.69
CA ILE A 440 -8.80 -5.05 -18.62
C ILE A 440 -9.10 -5.71 -17.27
N ARG A 441 -8.13 -5.62 -16.37
CA ARG A 441 -8.36 -5.63 -14.92
C ARG A 441 -8.09 -4.24 -14.40
N PHE A 442 -8.77 -3.86 -13.32
CA PHE A 442 -8.48 -2.62 -12.60
C PHE A 442 -8.33 -2.89 -11.11
N GLY A 443 -7.60 -2.03 -10.42
CA GLY A 443 -7.29 -2.25 -9.02
C GLY A 443 -6.24 -1.29 -8.47
N TRP A 444 -5.61 -1.67 -7.37
CA TRP A 444 -4.57 -0.88 -6.74
C TRP A 444 -3.28 -1.69 -6.61
N THR A 445 -2.17 -1.01 -6.76
CA THR A 445 -0.84 -1.54 -6.43
C THR A 445 -0.18 -0.64 -5.40
N GLU A 446 0.73 -1.20 -4.61
CA GLU A 446 1.48 -0.45 -3.62
C GLU A 446 2.86 -1.09 -3.36
N GLY A 447 3.80 -0.27 -2.91
CA GLY A 447 5.15 -0.66 -2.51
C GLY A 447 5.62 0.13 -1.29
N THR A 448 6.45 -0.52 -0.48
CA THR A 448 7.18 0.06 0.63
C THR A 448 8.65 -0.37 0.58
N GLY A 449 9.56 0.56 0.83
CA GLY A 449 10.98 0.31 0.98
C GLY A 449 11.40 0.32 2.46
N GLY A 450 12.50 1.02 2.73
CA GLY A 450 12.98 1.24 4.10
C GLY A 450 12.12 2.20 4.92
N ALA A 451 11.39 3.09 4.26
CA ALA A 451 10.28 3.84 4.84
C ALA A 451 8.96 3.12 4.55
N VAL A 452 7.95 3.34 5.39
CA VAL A 452 6.71 2.56 5.37
C VAL A 452 5.48 3.45 5.46
N GLN A 453 4.35 2.90 5.03
CA GLN A 453 3.05 3.55 5.14
C GLN A 453 1.95 2.53 5.40
N THR A 454 0.77 3.04 5.73
CA THR A 454 -0.49 2.33 5.47
C THR A 454 -1.41 3.26 4.71
N VAL A 455 -1.98 2.79 3.61
CA VAL A 455 -3.02 3.53 2.88
C VAL A 455 -4.35 2.81 3.05
N ALA A 456 -5.35 3.54 3.49
CA ALA A 456 -6.74 3.09 3.51
C ALA A 456 -7.45 3.64 2.27
N VAL A 457 -8.05 2.79 1.44
CA VAL A 457 -8.88 3.19 0.29
C VAL A 457 -10.32 2.74 0.52
N TYR A 458 -11.30 3.63 0.32
CA TYR A 458 -12.71 3.35 0.61
C TYR A 458 -13.66 4.21 -0.21
N ASP A 459 -14.97 3.99 -0.06
CA ASP A 459 -16.02 4.66 -0.87
C ASP A 459 -15.76 4.56 -2.39
N PHE A 460 -15.24 3.42 -2.83
CA PHE A 460 -14.95 3.18 -4.24
C PHE A 460 -16.24 3.04 -5.04
N SER A 461 -16.28 3.73 -6.18
CA SER A 461 -17.28 3.55 -7.23
C SER A 461 -16.60 3.62 -8.59
N LEU A 462 -17.13 2.85 -9.55
CA LEU A 462 -16.68 2.86 -10.93
C LEU A 462 -17.86 2.62 -11.86
N ASP A 463 -17.88 3.32 -12.99
CA ASP A 463 -18.75 2.99 -14.12
C ASP A 463 -18.00 3.16 -15.44
N PHE A 464 -18.29 2.26 -16.38
CA PHE A 464 -17.69 2.28 -17.70
C PHE A 464 -18.31 3.35 -18.58
N ARG A 465 -17.51 3.90 -19.50
CA ARG A 465 -17.97 4.85 -20.51
C ARG A 465 -18.48 4.05 -21.71
N ARG A 466 -19.73 4.32 -22.11
CA ARG A 466 -20.43 3.60 -23.17
C ARG A 466 -20.49 4.37 -24.48
#